data_AF-A0A4Y8PUZ4-F1
#
_entry.id   AF-A0A4Y8PUZ4-F1
#
_cell.length_a   1.000
_cell.length_b   1.000
_cell.length_c   1.000
_cell.angle_alpha   90.00
_cell.angle_beta   90.00
_cell.angle_gamma   90.00
#
_symmetry.space_group_name_H-M   'P 1'
#
loop_
_entity.id
_entity.type
_entity.pdbx_description
1 polymer ?
#
loop_
_entity_poly.entity_id
_entity_poly.type
_entity_poly.pdbx_seq_one_letter_code
_entity_poly.pdbx_strand_id
1 'polypeptide(L)' 'MYKISRGFIVSDSYQNGNEAISINGFHTGILYEDKVYDNIHKEGVPYQTWLDDFSGFGQRTITRDKIN' A
#
# COMPACT_ATOMS: atom_id res chain seq x y z
N MET A 1 -18.62 -20.78 -9.27
CA MET A 1 -18.18 -19.43 -8.86
C MET A 1 -16.68 -19.43 -8.74
N TYR A 2 -15.96 -18.69 -9.60
CA TYR A 2 -14.54 -18.47 -9.37
C TYR A 2 -14.41 -17.55 -8.16
N LYS A 3 -13.80 -18.06 -7.09
CA LYS A 3 -13.36 -17.24 -5.97
C LYS A 3 -12.26 -16.36 -6.56
N ILE A 4 -12.55 -15.09 -6.85
CA ILE A 4 -11.50 -14.12 -7.16
C ILE A 4 -10.64 -14.11 -5.90
N SER A 5 -9.48 -14.78 -5.93
CA SER A 5 -8.54 -14.62 -4.84
C SER A 5 -8.18 -13.14 -4.83
N ARG A 6 -8.36 -12.49 -3.70
CA ARG A 6 -7.94 -11.10 -3.57
C ARG A 6 -6.46 -11.03 -4.00
N GLY A 7 -6.14 -10.07 -4.85
CA GLY A 7 -4.80 -9.94 -5.43
C GLY A 7 -3.74 -9.60 -4.39
N PHE A 8 -2.50 -9.44 -4.84
CA PHE A 8 -1.39 -9.02 -4.00
C PHE A 8 -1.06 -7.54 -4.23
N ILE A 9 -0.55 -6.87 -3.19
CA ILE A 9 0.13 -5.58 -3.31
C ILE A 9 1.58 -5.77 -2.88
N VAL A 10 2.50 -5.21 -3.67
CA VAL A 10 3.95 -5.23 -3.45
C VAL A 10 4.45 -3.78 -3.47
N SER A 11 5.45 -3.47 -2.64
CA SER A 11 6.15 -2.19 -2.58
C SER A 11 7.45 -2.36 -3.32
N ASP A 12 7.76 -1.42 -4.21
CA ASP A 12 9.03 -1.38 -4.92
C ASP A 12 10.20 -1.01 -3.98
N SER A 13 9.89 -0.36 -2.85
CA SER A 13 10.84 -0.08 -1.77
C SER A 13 11.12 -1.28 -0.84
N TYR A 14 10.36 -2.39 -0.94
CA TYR A 14 10.59 -3.57 -0.12
C TYR A 14 11.82 -4.36 -0.62
N GLN A 15 12.96 -4.11 0.01
CA GLN A 15 14.21 -4.80 -0.30
C GLN A 15 14.13 -6.29 0.08
N ASN A 16 14.67 -7.14 -0.78
CA ASN A 16 14.79 -8.61 -0.65
C ASN A 16 13.62 -9.47 -1.11
N GLY A 17 12.58 -8.90 -1.76
CA GLY A 17 11.66 -9.64 -2.65
C GLY A 17 10.91 -10.84 -2.03
N ASN A 18 10.93 -10.99 -0.71
CA ASN A 18 10.54 -12.23 -0.05
C ASN A 18 9.07 -12.29 0.37
N GLU A 19 8.28 -11.21 0.25
CA GLU A 19 6.86 -11.27 0.61
C GLU A 19 6.03 -10.15 0.00
N ALA A 20 4.80 -10.49 -0.41
CA ALA A 20 3.77 -9.50 -0.69
C ALA A 20 3.36 -8.82 0.62
N ILE A 21 3.23 -7.49 0.61
CA ILE A 21 2.85 -6.72 1.81
C ILE A 21 1.39 -6.95 2.17
N SER A 22 0.62 -7.30 1.16
CA SER A 22 -0.76 -7.69 1.30
C SER A 22 -1.06 -8.91 0.45
N ILE A 23 -1.55 -9.96 1.09
CA ILE A 23 -2.13 -11.14 0.43
C ILE A 23 -3.64 -10.98 0.20
N ASN A 24 -4.22 -9.85 0.62
CA ASN A 24 -5.65 -9.58 0.52
C ASN A 24 -5.97 -8.35 -0.34
N GLY A 25 -4.97 -7.77 -1.00
CA GLY A 25 -5.12 -6.65 -1.93
C GLY A 25 -5.37 -5.29 -1.26
N PHE A 26 -5.14 -5.16 0.06
CA PHE A 26 -5.27 -3.92 0.79
C PHE A 26 -3.97 -3.55 1.50
N HIS A 27 -3.60 -2.28 1.39
CA HIS A 27 -2.49 -1.68 2.13
C HIS A 27 -2.94 -0.34 2.71
N THR A 28 -2.53 -0.04 3.94
CA THR A 28 -3.00 1.15 4.68
C THR A 28 -1.81 1.89 5.27
N GLY A 29 -1.78 3.20 5.02
CA GLY A 29 -0.85 4.13 5.65
C GLY A 29 -1.60 5.25 6.37
N ILE A 30 -0.93 5.87 7.34
CA ILE A 30 -1.41 7.03 8.08
C ILE A 30 -0.79 8.27 7.45
N LEU A 31 -1.62 9.18 6.95
CA LEU A 31 -1.17 10.50 6.50
C LEU A 31 -1.20 11.47 7.69
N TYR A 32 -0.01 11.95 8.08
CA TYR A 32 0.18 12.97 9.10
C TYR A 32 1.01 14.10 8.51
N GLU A 33 0.49 15.33 8.61
CA GLU A 33 0.99 16.48 7.87
C GLU A 33 1.08 16.15 6.36
N ASP A 34 2.28 16.13 5.78
CA ASP A 34 2.51 15.86 4.34
C ASP A 34 3.17 14.50 4.07
N LYS A 35 3.26 13.64 5.09
CA LYS A 35 3.93 12.33 5.01
C LYS A 35 2.99 11.18 5.33
N VAL A 36 3.13 10.09 4.58
CA VAL A 36 2.46 8.82 4.84
C VAL A 36 3.42 7.87 5.52
N TYR A 37 2.95 7.29 6.61
CA TYR A 37 3.64 6.31 7.43
C TYR A 37 2.94 4.96 7.34
N ASP A 38 3.72 3.89 7.18
CA ASP A 38 3.23 2.52 7.26
C ASP A 38 4.32 1.59 7.83
N ASN A 39 4.15 0.27 7.67
CA ASN A 39 5.11 -0.72 8.14
C ASN A 39 6.46 -0.73 7.37
N ILE A 40 6.52 -0.12 6.19
CA ILE A 40 7.69 -0.05 5.29
C ILE A 40 8.36 1.32 5.43
N HIS A 41 7.59 2.38 5.24
CA HIS A 41 7.98 3.78 5.27
C HIS A 41 7.87 4.36 6.69
N LYS A 42 8.63 3.78 7.63
CA LYS A 42 8.56 4.16 9.05
C LYS A 42 8.96 5.61 9.33
N GLU A 43 9.83 6.18 8.49
CA GLU A 43 10.27 7.58 8.57
C GLU A 43 9.33 8.56 7.84
N GLY A 44 8.30 8.02 7.20
CA GLY A 44 7.34 8.76 6.40
C GLY A 44 7.88 9.17 5.03
N VAL A 45 7.04 9.04 4.01
CA VAL A 45 7.35 9.50 2.64
C VAL A 45 6.23 10.40 2.13
N PRO A 46 6.50 11.29 1.15
CA PRO A 46 5.45 12.11 0.56
C PRO A 46 4.29 11.25 0.05
N TYR A 47 3.06 11.74 0.16
CA TYR A 47 1.86 10.98 -0.24
C TYR A 47 1.92 10.43 -1.67
N GLN A 48 2.40 11.22 -2.63
CA GLN A 48 2.51 10.75 -4.01
C GLN A 48 3.58 9.65 -4.16
N THR A 49 4.72 9.82 -3.48
CA THR A 49 5.77 8.78 -3.43
C THR A 49 5.23 7.48 -2.83
N TRP A 50 4.43 7.57 -1.76
CA TRP A 50 3.76 6.42 -1.18
C TRP A 50 2.81 5.75 -2.17
N LEU A 51 1.99 6.51 -2.90
CA LEU A 51 1.11 5.93 -3.91
C LEU A 51 1.88 5.23 -5.02
N ASP A 52 2.96 5.84 -5.51
CA ASP A 52 3.72 5.31 -6.65
C ASP A 52 4.57 4.09 -6.28
N ASP A 53 4.82 3.87 -4.98
CA ASP A 53 5.61 2.76 -4.48
C ASP A 53 4.90 1.39 -4.59
N PHE A 54 3.58 1.35 -4.79
CA PHE A 54 2.82 0.11 -4.77
C PHE A 54 2.39 -0.39 -6.14
N SER A 55 2.73 -1.65 -6.41
CA SER A 55 2.34 -2.43 -7.58
C SER A 55 1.39 -3.58 -7.19
N GLY A 56 0.41 -3.85 -8.06
CA GLY A 56 -0.56 -4.93 -7.87
C GLY A 56 -1.28 -5.27 -9.18
N PHE A 57 -1.98 -6.40 -9.23
CA PHE A 57 -2.74 -6.81 -10.42
C PHE A 57 -4.22 -6.43 -10.31
N GLY A 58 -4.75 -5.74 -11.32
CA GLY A 58 -6.16 -5.37 -11.43
C GLY A 58 -6.44 -3.89 -11.18
N GLN A 59 -7.71 -3.56 -10.95
CA GLN A 59 -8.14 -2.18 -10.69
C GLN A 59 -7.68 -1.71 -9.31
N ARG A 60 -6.99 -0.57 -9.28
CA ARG A 60 -6.58 0.11 -8.05
C ARG A 60 -7.66 1.08 -7.59
N THR A 61 -8.06 0.99 -6.32
CA THR A 61 -8.97 1.96 -5.67
C THR A 61 -8.24 2.64 -4.52
N ILE A 62 -8.38 3.96 -4.40
CA ILE A 62 -7.76 4.75 -3.35
C ILE A 62 -8.89 5.36 -2.50
N THR A 63 -8.87 5.06 -1.20
CA THR A 63 -9.81 5.62 -0.22
C THR A 63 -9.04 6.44 0.80
N ARG A 64 -9.59 7.59 1.20
CA ARG A 64 -8.99 8.46 2.22
C ARG A 64 -10.06 8.82 3.24
N ASP A 65 -10.01 8.17 4.39
CA ASP A 65 -10.88 8.43 5.51
C ASP A 65 -10.19 9.38 6.51
N LYS A 66 -10.94 10.37 7.00
CA LYS A 66 -10.48 11.21 8.12
C LYS A 66 -10.86 10.53 9.42
N ILE A 67 -9.89 10.32 10.29
CA ILE A 67 -10.16 9.91 11.67
C ILE A 67 -10.49 11.19 12.43
N ASN A 68 -11.73 11.29 12.92
CA ASN A 68 -12.21 12.39 13.77
C ASN A 68 -11.73 12.23 15.21
#